data_AF-A0A561W052-F1
#
_entry.id   AF-A0A561W052-F1
#
_cell.length_a   1.000
_cell.length_b   1.000
_cell.length_c   1.000
_cell.angle_alpha   90.00
_cell.angle_beta   90.00
_cell.angle_gamma   90.00
#
_symmetry.space_group_name_H-M   'P 1'
#
loop_
_entity.id
_entity.type
_entity.pdbx_description
1 polymer ?
#
loop_
_entity_poly.entity_id
_entity_poly.type
_entity_poly.pdbx_seq_one_letter_code
_entity_poly.pdbx_strand_id
1 'polypeptide(L)'
;MVAAEAAGLFRRTAIERSDQRVAWERPDQAFFAAGACHILAWVCRASYPDRLIEVTAVRLVGERHVFHVYAVWEGWAFDHSGWNPEPQLLAANARFEGHPLETVGITVDLAEFCADHHHRMPDQYWRDPLPRARAYVGRHSPPWAQLAG
;
A
#
# COMPACT_ATOMS: atom_id res chain seq x y z
N MET A 1 10.17 5.41 -15.57
CA MET A 1 9.70 5.08 -14.20
C MET A 1 8.67 6.11 -13.81
N VAL A 2 7.54 5.68 -13.25
CA VAL A 2 6.54 6.59 -12.66
C VAL A 2 7.14 7.09 -11.35
N ALA A 3 6.97 8.36 -11.00
CA ALA A 3 7.49 8.89 -9.74
C ALA A 3 6.64 8.41 -8.56
N ALA A 4 7.24 8.24 -7.39
CA ALA A 4 6.49 7.96 -6.17
C ALA A 4 5.50 9.10 -5.86
N GLU A 5 4.27 8.73 -5.53
CA GLU A 5 3.20 9.66 -5.16
C GLU A 5 2.80 9.44 -3.71
N ALA A 6 2.45 10.51 -3.00
CA ALA A 6 1.99 10.39 -1.62
C ALA A 6 0.58 9.77 -1.57
N ALA A 7 0.37 8.81 -0.67
CA ALA A 7 -0.94 8.19 -0.46
C ALA A 7 -2.00 9.23 -0.05
N GLY A 8 -1.57 10.27 0.67
CA GLY A 8 -2.42 11.36 1.12
C GLY A 8 -3.10 12.16 -0.01
N LEU A 9 -2.54 12.17 -1.23
CA LEU A 9 -3.16 12.80 -2.41
C LEU A 9 -4.51 12.15 -2.75
N PHE A 10 -4.69 10.89 -2.37
CA PHE A 10 -5.87 10.09 -2.66
C PHE A 10 -6.81 9.96 -1.45
N ARG A 11 -6.64 10.79 -0.40
CA ARG A 11 -7.51 10.78 0.78
C ARG A 11 -8.99 10.75 0.39
N ARG A 12 -9.73 9.82 0.99
CA ARG A 12 -11.16 9.66 0.75
C ARG A 12 -11.94 10.86 1.26
N THR A 13 -12.85 11.34 0.42
CA THR A 13 -13.93 12.26 0.78
C THR A 13 -14.84 11.65 1.86
N ALA A 14 -15.78 12.44 2.39
CA ALA A 14 -16.75 11.93 3.37
C ALA A 14 -17.59 10.77 2.80
N ILE A 15 -18.09 10.91 1.57
CA ILE A 15 -18.92 9.88 0.94
C ILE A 15 -18.14 8.59 0.64
N GLU A 16 -16.90 8.69 0.17
CA GLU A 16 -16.04 7.52 -0.05
C GLU A 16 -15.63 6.82 1.27
N ARG A 17 -15.72 7.50 2.42
CA ARG A 17 -15.51 6.87 3.73
C ARG A 17 -16.74 6.13 4.22
N SER A 18 -17.94 6.69 4.02
CA SER A 18 -19.19 6.13 4.52
C SER A 18 -19.81 5.08 3.59
N ASP A 19 -19.59 5.15 2.28
CA ASP A 19 -20.15 4.23 1.29
C ASP A 19 -19.06 3.36 0.65
N GLN A 20 -19.10 2.06 0.94
CA GLN A 20 -18.16 1.08 0.43
C GLN A 20 -18.24 0.87 -1.08
N ARG A 21 -19.43 1.01 -1.68
CA ARG A 21 -19.59 0.87 -3.12
C ARG A 21 -18.95 2.05 -3.84
N VAL A 22 -19.15 3.27 -3.34
CA VAL A 22 -18.49 4.47 -3.88
C VAL A 22 -16.98 4.34 -3.74
N ALA A 23 -16.47 3.89 -2.59
CA ALA A 23 -15.05 3.64 -2.41
C ALA A 23 -14.50 2.59 -3.39
N TRP A 24 -15.27 1.53 -3.63
CA TRP A 24 -14.92 0.44 -4.53
C TRP A 24 -14.84 0.89 -6.00
N GLU A 25 -15.73 1.77 -6.44
CA GLU A 25 -15.80 2.25 -7.82
C GLU A 25 -14.67 3.24 -8.19
N ARG A 26 -13.85 3.68 -7.22
CA ARG A 26 -12.67 4.53 -7.46
C ARG A 26 -11.64 3.82 -8.35
N PRO A 27 -10.82 4.56 -9.14
CA PRO A 27 -9.69 3.98 -9.88
C PRO A 27 -8.74 3.18 -8.98
N ASP A 28 -8.06 2.17 -9.53
CA ASP A 28 -7.20 1.25 -8.76
C ASP A 28 -6.16 1.98 -7.90
N GLN A 29 -5.44 2.94 -8.49
CA GLN A 29 -4.45 3.73 -7.75
C GLN A 29 -5.07 4.41 -6.52
N ALA A 30 -6.21 5.09 -6.70
CA ALA A 30 -6.89 5.77 -5.59
C ALA A 30 -7.47 4.79 -4.56
N PHE A 31 -8.02 3.66 -5.00
CA PHE A 31 -8.55 2.60 -4.15
C PHE A 31 -7.46 1.99 -3.25
N PHE A 32 -6.31 1.67 -3.82
CA PHE A 32 -5.19 1.12 -3.06
C PHE A 32 -4.46 2.18 -2.24
N ALA A 33 -4.34 3.42 -2.72
CA ALA A 33 -3.70 4.50 -1.96
C ALA A 33 -4.43 4.84 -0.65
N ALA A 34 -5.77 4.78 -0.64
CA ALA A 34 -6.56 5.24 0.50
C ALA A 34 -7.75 4.33 0.81
N GLY A 35 -7.49 3.03 0.98
CA GLY A 35 -8.55 2.10 1.39
C GLY A 35 -8.13 0.63 1.44
N ALA A 36 -7.14 0.22 0.66
CA ALA A 36 -6.71 -1.19 0.58
C ALA A 36 -5.19 -1.35 0.39
N CYS A 37 -4.39 -0.40 0.87
CA CYS A 37 -2.92 -0.42 0.74
C CYS A 37 -2.30 -1.68 1.36
N HIS A 38 -2.77 -2.08 2.54
CA HIS A 38 -2.36 -3.33 3.20
C HIS A 38 -2.72 -4.57 2.38
N ILE A 39 -3.93 -4.65 1.81
CA ILE A 39 -4.27 -5.77 0.92
C ILE A 39 -3.29 -5.84 -0.25
N LEU A 40 -2.97 -4.70 -0.86
CA LEU A 40 -2.03 -4.64 -1.98
C LEU A 40 -0.62 -5.09 -1.58
N ALA A 41 -0.12 -4.64 -0.42
CA ALA A 41 1.21 -5.02 0.07
C ALA A 41 1.32 -6.53 0.32
N TRP A 42 0.34 -7.15 1.00
CA TRP A 42 0.33 -8.60 1.22
C TRP A 42 0.20 -9.39 -0.07
N VAL A 43 -0.63 -8.91 -1.01
CA VAL A 43 -0.77 -9.55 -2.32
C VAL A 43 0.52 -9.44 -3.12
N CYS A 44 1.23 -8.31 -3.08
CA CYS A 44 2.54 -8.16 -3.70
C CYS A 44 3.53 -9.20 -3.15
N ARG A 45 3.67 -9.29 -1.82
CA ARG A 45 4.50 -10.32 -1.16
C ARG A 45 4.13 -11.73 -1.61
N ALA A 46 2.84 -12.06 -1.63
CA ALA A 46 2.37 -13.39 -2.03
C ALA A 46 2.56 -13.69 -3.52
N SER A 47 2.68 -12.66 -4.37
CA SER A 47 2.83 -12.83 -5.82
C SER A 47 4.25 -13.25 -6.24
N TYR A 48 5.22 -13.10 -5.34
CA TYR A 48 6.64 -13.40 -5.58
C TYR A 48 7.21 -14.26 -4.44
N PRO A 49 6.77 -15.53 -4.29
CA PRO A 49 7.13 -16.37 -3.15
C PRO A 49 8.61 -16.76 -3.08
N ASP A 50 9.35 -16.61 -4.18
CA ASP A 50 10.80 -16.80 -4.29
C ASP A 50 11.61 -15.59 -3.79
N ARG A 51 10.93 -14.49 -3.42
CA ARG A 51 11.55 -13.23 -2.99
C ARG A 51 11.23 -12.96 -1.53
N LEU A 52 12.22 -12.46 -0.80
CA LEU A 52 12.06 -11.97 0.57
C LEU A 52 11.44 -10.57 0.53
N ILE A 53 10.15 -10.51 0.21
CA ILE A 53 9.37 -9.26 0.22
C ILE A 53 8.83 -9.05 1.63
N GLU A 54 9.23 -7.95 2.25
CA GLU A 54 8.74 -7.51 3.55
C GLU A 54 7.50 -6.63 3.39
N VAL A 55 6.78 -6.42 4.50
CA VAL A 55 5.68 -5.46 4.55
C VAL A 55 6.05 -4.39 5.59
N THR A 56 5.96 -3.14 5.17
CA THR A 56 6.27 -1.98 5.99
C THR A 56 5.08 -1.03 5.99
N ALA A 57 4.81 -0.44 7.14
CA ALA A 57 3.82 0.60 7.30
C ALA A 57 4.48 1.93 7.67
N VAL A 58 3.78 3.03 7.44
CA VAL A 58 4.24 4.37 7.79
C VAL A 58 3.20 5.08 8.63
N ARG A 59 3.69 5.86 9.60
CA ARG A 59 2.88 6.76 10.44
C ARG A 59 3.59 8.09 10.63
N LEU A 60 2.83 9.09 11.05
CA LEU A 60 3.43 10.34 11.53
C LEU A 60 4.14 10.06 12.86
N VAL A 61 5.30 10.69 13.07
CA VAL A 61 6.05 10.52 14.33
C VAL A 61 5.17 10.89 15.52
N GLY A 62 5.05 9.97 16.47
CA GLY A 62 4.26 10.15 17.69
C GLY A 62 2.78 9.76 17.56
N GLU A 63 2.32 9.38 16.36
CA GLU A 63 1.00 8.79 16.18
C GLU A 63 1.01 7.29 16.40
N ARG A 64 -0.12 6.76 16.88
CA ARG A 64 -0.28 5.31 17.10
C ARG A 64 -0.57 4.56 15.79
N HIS A 65 -1.41 5.15 14.95
CA HIS A 65 -1.98 4.46 13.80
C HIS A 65 -1.19 4.75 12.53
N VAL A 66 -0.98 3.71 11.73
CA VAL A 66 -0.36 3.83 10.41
C VAL A 66 -1.40 4.34 9.41
N PHE A 67 -0.95 5.17 8.47
CA PHE A 67 -1.81 5.70 7.41
C PHE A 67 -1.54 5.06 6.05
N HIS A 68 -0.39 4.42 5.86
CA HIS A 68 -0.02 3.76 4.61
C HIS A 68 0.77 2.48 4.87
N VAL A 69 0.61 1.50 3.98
CA VAL A 69 1.29 0.21 4.04
C VAL A 69 1.76 -0.17 2.64
N TYR A 70 2.98 -0.67 2.53
CA TYR A 70 3.62 -1.01 1.27
C TYR A 70 4.51 -2.25 1.43
N ALA A 71 4.85 -2.87 0.30
CA ALA A 71 5.78 -4.00 0.27
C ALA A 71 7.20 -3.51 -0.01
N VAL A 72 8.22 -4.18 0.55
CA VAL A 72 9.64 -3.78 0.41
C VAL A 72 10.49 -4.94 -0.08
N TRP A 73 11.37 -4.67 -1.03
CA TRP A 73 12.38 -5.61 -1.52
C TRP A 73 13.65 -4.85 -1.88
N GLU A 74 14.78 -5.16 -1.22
CA GLU A 74 16.12 -4.63 -1.57
C GLU A 74 16.13 -3.10 -1.82
N GLY A 75 15.52 -2.33 -0.91
CA GLY A 75 15.44 -0.85 -1.00
C GLY A 75 14.41 -0.31 -1.99
N TRP A 76 13.64 -1.17 -2.66
CA TRP A 76 12.47 -0.80 -3.46
C TRP A 76 11.18 -1.02 -2.69
N ALA A 77 10.29 -0.05 -2.77
CA ALA A 77 8.94 -0.12 -2.24
C ALA A 77 7.93 -0.33 -3.38
N PHE A 78 6.93 -1.18 -3.14
CA PHE A 78 5.76 -1.33 -3.98
C PHE A 78 4.51 -0.87 -3.25
N ASP A 79 3.84 0.12 -3.83
CA ASP A 79 2.56 0.61 -3.35
C ASP A 79 1.62 1.00 -4.51
N HIS A 80 0.64 1.87 -4.25
CA HIS A 80 -0.27 2.36 -5.28
C HIS A 80 0.43 3.07 -6.45
N SER A 81 1.63 3.63 -6.26
CA SER A 81 2.42 4.29 -7.32
C SER A 81 3.30 3.31 -8.11
N GLY A 82 3.25 2.01 -7.78
CA GLY A 82 4.09 0.97 -8.36
C GLY A 82 5.43 0.81 -7.62
N TRP A 83 6.43 0.26 -8.31
CA TRP A 83 7.78 0.07 -7.77
C TRP A 83 8.59 1.36 -7.85
N ASN A 84 9.04 1.85 -6.69
CA ASN A 84 9.89 3.03 -6.54
C ASN A 84 10.98 2.78 -5.49
N PRO A 85 12.13 3.46 -5.54
CA PRO A 85 13.06 3.43 -4.41
C PRO A 85 12.36 3.90 -3.14
N GLU A 86 12.48 3.14 -2.05
CA GLU A 86 11.78 3.42 -0.79
C GLU A 86 12.03 4.84 -0.26
N PRO A 87 13.25 5.40 -0.32
CA PRO A 87 13.48 6.79 0.10
C PRO A 87 12.65 7.83 -0.68
N GLN A 88 12.31 7.57 -1.94
CA GLN A 88 11.47 8.46 -2.75
C GLN A 88 10.01 8.40 -2.30
N LEU A 89 9.51 7.20 -1.99
CA LEU A 89 8.17 7.01 -1.43
C LEU A 89 8.03 7.73 -0.08
N LEU A 90 9.01 7.56 0.81
CA LEU A 90 9.01 8.21 2.12
C LEU A 90 9.09 9.74 1.98
N ALA A 91 9.95 10.25 1.10
CA ALA A 91 10.07 11.69 0.85
C ALA A 91 8.78 12.30 0.27
N ALA A 92 8.11 11.60 -0.66
CA ALA A 92 6.84 12.05 -1.23
C ALA A 92 5.75 12.18 -0.15
N ASN A 93 5.61 11.17 0.70
CA ASN A 93 4.64 11.19 1.79
C ASN A 93 5.01 12.24 2.85
N ALA A 94 6.27 12.34 3.27
CA ALA A 94 6.70 13.33 4.27
C ALA A 94 6.45 14.76 3.79
N ARG A 95 6.75 15.04 2.51
CA ARG A 95 6.48 16.34 1.89
C ARG A 95 5.00 16.66 1.85
N PHE A 96 4.14 15.68 1.51
CA PHE A 96 2.70 15.88 1.46
C PHE A 96 2.10 16.11 2.84
N GLU A 97 2.51 15.32 3.83
CA GLU A 97 2.00 15.42 5.19
C GLU A 97 2.54 16.66 5.93
N GLY A 98 3.69 17.20 5.51
CA GLY A 98 4.33 18.35 6.14
C GLY A 98 4.88 18.03 7.54
N HIS A 99 5.02 16.74 7.88
CA HIS A 99 5.44 16.24 9.18
C HIS A 99 6.46 15.10 9.02
N PRO A 100 7.36 14.91 10.01
CA PRO A 100 8.25 13.75 10.04
C PRO A 100 7.46 12.43 10.08
N LEU A 101 7.99 11.43 9.37
CA LEU A 101 7.44 10.08 9.30
C LEU A 101 8.34 9.10 10.04
N GLU A 102 7.75 8.01 10.52
CA GLU A 102 8.47 6.81 10.95
C GLU A 102 7.91 5.57 10.26
N THR A 103 8.80 4.62 9.94
CA THR A 103 8.44 3.33 9.37
C THR A 103 8.28 2.29 10.48
N VAL A 104 7.35 1.37 10.28
CA VAL A 104 7.07 0.25 11.17
C VAL A 104 7.11 -1.03 10.34
N GLY A 105 8.09 -1.89 10.61
CA GLY A 105 8.15 -3.21 10.00
C GLY A 105 7.00 -4.09 10.52
N ILE A 106 6.28 -4.74 9.61
CA ILE A 106 5.14 -5.59 9.96
C ILE A 106 5.56 -7.06 9.92
N THR A 107 5.62 -7.69 11.08
CA THR A 107 6.02 -9.10 11.26
C THR A 107 4.83 -10.04 11.47
N VAL A 108 3.65 -9.49 11.72
CA VAL A 108 2.40 -10.23 11.96
C VAL A 108 1.68 -10.55 10.65
N ASP A 109 0.68 -11.42 10.71
CA ASP A 109 -0.14 -11.74 9.54
C ASP A 109 -1.16 -10.63 9.20
N LEU A 110 -1.90 -10.82 8.10
CA LEU A 110 -2.88 -9.83 7.64
C LEU A 110 -4.02 -9.62 8.66
N ALA A 111 -4.47 -10.70 9.29
CA ALA A 111 -5.62 -10.66 10.18
C ALA A 111 -5.28 -9.91 11.48
N GLU A 112 -4.12 -10.22 12.06
CA GLU A 112 -3.60 -9.54 13.25
C GLU A 112 -3.34 -8.06 12.95
N PHE A 113 -2.68 -7.74 11.83
CA PHE A 113 -2.49 -6.34 11.40
C PHE A 113 -3.81 -5.58 11.25
N CYS A 114 -4.80 -6.19 10.58
CA CYS A 114 -6.09 -5.57 10.36
C CYS A 114 -6.83 -5.29 11.67
N ALA A 115 -6.77 -6.21 12.63
CA ALA A 115 -7.36 -6.03 13.95
C ALA A 115 -6.70 -4.88 14.71
N ASP A 116 -5.37 -4.84 14.76
CA ASP A 116 -4.60 -3.86 15.54
C ASP A 116 -4.70 -2.43 14.99
N HIS A 117 -4.79 -2.29 13.67
CA HIS A 117 -4.84 -1.00 12.99
C HIS A 117 -6.24 -0.64 12.47
N HIS A 118 -7.28 -1.39 12.85
CA HIS A 118 -8.67 -1.18 12.40
C HIS A 118 -8.83 -1.10 10.87
N HIS A 119 -8.03 -1.89 10.14
CA HIS A 119 -8.16 -2.02 8.70
C HIS A 119 -9.18 -3.11 8.35
N ARG A 120 -9.75 -3.03 7.14
CA ARG A 120 -10.72 -4.02 6.66
C ARG A 120 -10.01 -5.29 6.21
N MET A 121 -10.55 -6.44 6.60
CA MET A 121 -10.25 -7.73 5.99
C MET A 121 -10.90 -7.84 4.60
N PRO A 122 -10.41 -8.72 3.69
CA PRO A 122 -10.95 -8.85 2.33
C PRO A 122 -12.47 -9.06 2.24
N ASP A 123 -13.04 -9.83 3.16
CA ASP A 123 -14.46 -10.13 3.28
C ASP A 123 -15.31 -8.94 3.77
N GLN A 124 -14.66 -7.89 4.27
CA GLN A 124 -15.30 -6.66 4.74
C GLN A 124 -15.35 -5.56 3.66
N TYR A 125 -14.89 -5.83 2.44
CA TYR A 125 -15.05 -4.92 1.30
C TYR A 125 -16.36 -5.19 0.56
N TRP A 126 -16.80 -4.21 -0.25
CA TRP A 126 -17.98 -4.36 -1.12
C TRP A 126 -17.91 -5.59 -2.05
N ARG A 127 -16.71 -5.93 -2.52
CA ARG A 127 -16.37 -7.14 -3.28
C ARG A 127 -14.96 -7.58 -2.90
N ASP A 128 -14.60 -8.81 -3.23
CA ASP A 128 -13.26 -9.34 -2.95
C ASP A 128 -12.16 -8.50 -3.64
N PRO A 129 -11.28 -7.81 -2.87
CA PRO A 129 -10.21 -6.99 -3.42
C PRO A 129 -9.03 -7.81 -3.95
N LEU A 130 -8.92 -9.11 -3.62
CA LEU A 130 -7.73 -9.89 -3.93
C LEU A 130 -7.47 -10.08 -5.44
N PRO A 131 -8.48 -10.42 -6.29
CA PRO A 131 -8.29 -10.47 -7.74
C PRO A 131 -7.86 -9.12 -8.32
N ARG A 132 -8.45 -8.03 -7.79
CA ARG A 132 -8.13 -6.66 -8.19
C ARG A 132 -6.68 -6.31 -7.85
N ALA A 133 -6.23 -6.64 -6.65
CA ALA A 133 -4.85 -6.42 -6.19
C ALA A 133 -3.84 -7.23 -7.00
N ARG A 134 -4.12 -8.52 -7.27
CA ARG A 134 -3.25 -9.37 -8.10
C ARG A 134 -3.10 -8.80 -9.51
N ALA A 135 -4.21 -8.38 -10.12
CA ALA A 135 -4.18 -7.74 -11.43
C ALA A 135 -3.39 -6.43 -11.40
N TYR A 136 -3.49 -5.65 -10.31
CA TYR A 136 -2.71 -4.43 -10.15
C TYR A 136 -1.21 -4.70 -10.05
N VAL A 137 -0.79 -5.62 -9.19
CA VAL A 137 0.62 -6.06 -9.06
C VAL A 137 1.18 -6.48 -10.43
N GLY A 138 0.43 -7.28 -11.19
CA GLY A 138 0.88 -7.76 -12.51
C GLY A 138 1.04 -6.68 -13.59
N ARG A 139 0.51 -5.46 -13.40
CA ARG A 139 0.69 -4.34 -14.33
C ARG A 139 2.00 -3.57 -14.10
N HIS A 140 2.65 -3.77 -12.96
CA HIS A 140 3.87 -3.06 -12.58
C HIS A 140 5.08 -3.99 -12.64
N SER A 141 5.96 -3.76 -13.62
CA SER A 141 7.20 -4.51 -13.73
C SER A 141 8.06 -4.34 -12.47
N PRO A 142 8.45 -5.43 -11.79
CA PRO A 142 9.31 -5.33 -10.63
C PRO A 142 10.76 -4.98 -11.04
N PRO A 143 11.55 -4.40 -10.13
CA PRO A 143 12.91 -3.94 -10.42
C PRO A 143 13.85 -5.07 -10.88
N TRP A 144 13.65 -6.30 -10.40
CA TRP A 144 14.44 -7.46 -10.83
C TRP A 144 14.08 -8.00 -12.22
N ALA A 145 12.91 -7.67 -12.77
CA ALA A 145 12.55 -8.09 -14.13
C ALA A 145 13.44 -7.41 -15.18
N GLN A 146 14.05 -6.28 -14.84
CA GLN A 146 14.96 -5.53 -15.72
C GLN A 146 16.40 -6.08 -15.68
N LEU A 147 16.73 -6.94 -14.71
CA LEU A 147 18.04 -7.56 -14.55
C LEU A 147 18.17 -8.91 -15.28
N ALA A 148 17.06 -9.43 -15.82
CA ALA A 148 16.98 -10.74 -16.48
C ALA A 148 17.04 -10.65 -18.01
N GLY A 149 17.39 -9.49 -18.58
CA GLY A 149 17.63 -9.26 -20.01
C GLY A 149 18.98 -8.61 -20.23
#